data_AF-A0A8S8Z275-F1
#
_entry.id   AF-A0A8S8Z275-F1
#
_cell.length_a   1.000
_cell.length_b   1.000
_cell.length_c   1.000
_cell.angle_alpha   90.00
_cell.angle_beta   90.00
_cell.angle_gamma   90.00
#
_symmetry.space_group_name_H-M   'P 1'
#
loop_
_entity.id
_entity.type
_entity.pdbx_description
1 polymer ?
#
loop_
_entity_poly.entity_id
_entity_poly.type
_entity_poly.pdbx_seq_one_letter_code
_entity_poly.pdbx_strand_id
1 'polypeptide(L)'
;MRSLLGTEPLAAVSSVLSQAADQLRSSSSPILLLAAPSLQGALAIAPIEAGPLGDAGLPYRRRFRLQSPSDGSWVHVLGPADESGPRLSSDPTQLSLAGTVVEGLTGHQGDSRKGPLTAVAQSHALAQEISPDGTRVRRLRPWAISGNWLHSALDTTYDPVFTALRDALAEDGSIRVVPLPEVPEPNVSSSNWIDPGAWTQ
;
A
#
# COMPACT_ATOMS: atom_id res chain seq x y z
N MET A 1 -10.88 -10.22 -7.92
CA MET A 1 -9.62 -9.59 -7.46
C MET A 1 -9.33 -10.21 -6.10
N ARG A 2 -8.16 -10.84 -5.89
CA ARG A 2 -7.87 -11.53 -4.62
C ARG A 2 -7.76 -10.51 -3.48
N SER A 3 -8.17 -10.85 -2.25
CA SER A 3 -8.04 -9.90 -1.13
C SER A 3 -6.57 -9.69 -0.76
N LEU A 4 -6.13 -8.42 -0.66
CA LEU A 4 -4.80 -8.08 -0.16
C LEU A 4 -4.66 -8.39 1.33
N LEU A 5 -5.72 -8.22 2.13
CA LEU A 5 -5.70 -8.56 3.56
C LEU A 5 -5.50 -10.06 3.80
N GLY A 6 -5.81 -10.89 2.81
CA GLY A 6 -5.57 -12.34 2.86
C GLY A 6 -4.15 -12.77 2.47
N THR A 7 -3.24 -11.83 2.22
CA THR A 7 -1.82 -12.13 1.93
C THR A 7 -1.02 -12.21 3.24
N GLU A 8 0.03 -13.05 3.25
CA GLU A 8 0.89 -13.28 4.43
C GLU A 8 1.41 -11.96 5.05
N PRO A 9 1.92 -10.97 4.28
CA PRO A 9 2.45 -9.74 4.88
C PRO A 9 1.40 -8.88 5.58
N LEU A 10 0.13 -8.97 5.19
CA LEU A 10 -0.95 -8.18 5.79
C LEU A 10 -1.67 -8.89 6.92
N ALA A 11 -1.38 -10.17 7.18
CA ALA A 11 -2.06 -10.95 8.20
C ALA A 11 -2.03 -10.26 9.58
N ALA A 12 -0.87 -9.69 9.96
CA ALA A 12 -0.67 -9.03 11.25
C ALA A 12 -1.53 -7.76 11.45
N VAL A 13 -1.91 -7.08 10.37
CA VAL A 13 -2.71 -5.85 10.40
C VAL A 13 -4.14 -6.02 9.90
N SER A 14 -4.48 -7.24 9.44
CA SER A 14 -5.73 -7.54 8.74
C SER A 14 -6.97 -7.20 9.57
N SER A 15 -6.97 -7.56 10.86
CA SER A 15 -8.07 -7.29 11.79
C SER A 15 -8.31 -5.79 11.97
N VAL A 16 -7.24 -5.01 12.16
CA VAL A 16 -7.31 -3.56 12.35
C VAL A 16 -7.85 -2.88 11.09
N LEU A 17 -7.34 -3.26 9.91
CA LEU A 17 -7.77 -2.68 8.65
C LEU A 17 -9.21 -3.07 8.26
N SER A 18 -9.61 -4.31 8.53
CA SER A 18 -10.98 -4.78 8.30
C SER A 18 -11.98 -4.06 9.21
N GLN A 19 -11.67 -3.95 10.50
CA GLN A 19 -12.49 -3.20 11.46
C GLN A 19 -12.59 -1.72 11.08
N ALA A 20 -11.47 -1.11 10.65
CA ALA A 20 -11.47 0.27 10.19
C ALA A 20 -12.33 0.46 8.93
N ALA A 21 -12.28 -0.49 7.98
CA ALA A 21 -13.11 -0.45 6.79
C ALA A 21 -14.61 -0.49 7.12
N ASP A 22 -15.03 -1.35 8.05
CA ASP A 22 -16.41 -1.43 8.53
C ASP A 22 -16.89 -0.13 9.17
N GLN A 23 -16.05 0.48 10.01
CA GLN A 23 -16.37 1.75 10.66
C GLN A 23 -16.45 2.91 9.66
N LEU A 24 -15.55 2.96 8.68
CA LEU A 24 -15.56 3.99 7.63
C LEU A 24 -16.79 3.85 6.72
N ARG A 25 -17.23 2.62 6.40
CA ARG A 25 -18.46 2.37 5.62
C ARG A 25 -19.72 2.82 6.34
N SER A 26 -19.78 2.65 7.66
CA SER A 26 -20.94 2.98 8.47
C SER A 26 -20.99 4.44 8.92
N SER A 27 -19.90 5.20 8.72
CA SER A 27 -19.86 6.64 9.04
C SER A 27 -20.79 7.44 8.13
N SER A 28 -21.71 8.19 8.74
CA SER A 28 -22.54 9.20 8.07
C SER A 28 -21.86 10.57 7.97
N SER A 29 -20.75 10.75 8.68
CA SER A 29 -20.01 12.01 8.74
C SER A 29 -18.89 12.09 7.70
N PRO A 30 -18.53 13.29 7.20
CA PRO A 30 -17.42 13.45 6.27
C PRO A 30 -16.09 12.99 6.88
N ILE A 31 -15.38 12.11 6.18
CA ILE A 31 -14.09 11.58 6.62
C ILE A 31 -12.98 12.54 6.19
N LEU A 32 -12.12 12.93 7.13
CA LEU A 32 -10.92 13.71 6.81
C LEU A 32 -9.76 12.78 6.47
N LEU A 33 -9.29 12.82 5.22
CA LEU A 33 -8.07 12.16 4.77
C LEU A 33 -6.87 13.08 4.94
N LEU A 34 -5.84 12.56 5.60
CA LEU A 34 -4.60 13.25 5.90
C LEU A 34 -3.41 12.42 5.50
N ALA A 35 -2.41 13.07 4.92
CA ALA A 35 -1.11 12.45 4.71
C ALA A 35 0.01 13.44 5.00
N ALA A 36 1.15 12.90 5.42
CA ALA A 36 2.40 13.63 5.39
C ALA A 36 2.66 14.17 3.97
N PRO A 37 3.13 15.43 3.80
CA PRO A 37 3.42 16.04 2.51
C PRO A 37 4.66 15.40 1.87
N SER A 38 4.49 14.20 1.33
CA SER A 38 5.55 13.35 0.78
C SER A 38 5.00 12.50 -0.38
N LEU A 39 5.91 11.99 -1.23
CA LEU A 39 5.54 11.10 -2.33
C LEU A 39 4.81 9.84 -1.83
N GLN A 40 5.32 9.19 -0.77
CA GLN A 40 4.67 8.02 -0.18
C GLN A 40 3.29 8.38 0.39
N GLY A 41 3.14 9.54 1.03
CA GLY A 41 1.84 10.02 1.51
C GLY A 41 0.82 10.22 0.40
N ALA A 42 1.25 10.76 -0.75
CA ALA A 42 0.39 10.91 -1.93
C ALA A 42 -0.01 9.55 -2.52
N LEU A 43 0.94 8.61 -2.64
CA LEU A 43 0.68 7.25 -3.13
C LEU A 43 -0.25 6.46 -2.20
N ALA A 44 -0.17 6.69 -0.89
CA ALA A 44 -1.03 6.05 0.09
C ALA A 44 -2.47 6.60 0.08
N ILE A 45 -2.65 7.91 -0.06
CA ILE A 45 -4.00 8.51 -0.12
C ILE A 45 -4.75 8.16 -1.40
N ALA A 46 -4.05 8.09 -2.54
CA ALA A 46 -4.66 7.86 -3.85
C ALA A 46 -5.66 6.68 -3.89
N PRO A 47 -5.35 5.45 -3.41
CA PRO A 47 -6.31 4.34 -3.39
C PRO A 47 -7.51 4.59 -2.47
N ILE A 48 -7.29 5.25 -1.33
CA ILE A 48 -8.35 5.56 -0.35
C ILE A 48 -9.33 6.60 -0.93
N GLU A 49 -8.83 7.58 -1.69
CA GLU A 49 -9.68 8.52 -2.45
C GLU A 49 -10.41 7.82 -3.61
N ALA A 50 -9.72 6.93 -4.31
CA ALA A 50 -10.18 6.33 -5.56
C ALA A 50 -11.36 5.39 -5.37
N GLY A 51 -11.32 4.49 -4.40
CA GLY A 51 -12.38 3.48 -4.25
C GLY A 51 -13.57 3.94 -3.43
N PRO A 52 -13.39 4.01 -2.11
CA PRO A 52 -14.53 4.16 -1.21
C PRO A 52 -15.11 5.56 -1.13
N LEU A 53 -14.30 6.60 -1.34
CA LEU A 53 -14.75 7.98 -1.16
C LEU A 53 -15.20 8.65 -2.47
N GLY A 54 -14.85 8.06 -3.62
CA GLY A 54 -15.32 8.48 -4.94
C GLY A 54 -16.46 7.62 -5.50
N ASP A 55 -16.36 6.29 -5.40
CA ASP A 55 -17.30 5.37 -6.06
C ASP A 55 -18.45 4.91 -5.12
N ALA A 56 -18.31 4.99 -3.78
CA ALA A 56 -19.40 4.70 -2.82
C ALA A 56 -20.16 5.95 -2.33
N GLY A 57 -19.75 7.15 -2.78
CA GLY A 57 -20.42 8.42 -2.45
C GLY A 57 -20.19 8.95 -1.04
N LEU A 58 -19.19 8.42 -0.31
CA LEU A 58 -18.88 8.90 1.04
C LEU A 58 -18.26 10.32 1.00
N PRO A 59 -18.81 11.28 1.75
CA PRO A 59 -18.24 12.63 1.77
C PRO A 59 -16.85 12.59 2.41
N TYR A 60 -15.87 13.25 1.78
CA TYR A 60 -14.52 13.35 2.32
C TYR A 60 -13.90 14.72 2.09
N ARG A 61 -12.85 15.00 2.86
CA ARG A 61 -11.95 16.14 2.63
C ARG A 61 -10.52 15.65 2.70
N ARG A 62 -9.66 16.15 1.81
CA ARG A 62 -8.22 15.82 1.81
C ARG A 62 -7.37 16.98 2.29
N ARG A 63 -6.31 16.68 3.04
CA ARG A 63 -5.30 17.65 3.48
C ARG A 63 -3.92 17.00 3.58
N PHE A 64 -2.87 17.75 3.28
CA PHE A 64 -1.50 17.33 3.57
C PHE A 64 -1.00 18.05 4.82
N ARG A 65 -0.84 17.31 5.92
CA ARG A 65 -0.36 17.81 7.23
C ARG A 65 0.30 16.68 7.99
N LEU A 66 1.24 17.02 8.87
CA LEU A 66 1.93 16.05 9.75
C LEU A 66 1.19 15.81 11.08
N GLN A 67 0.36 16.75 11.50
CA GLN A 67 -0.33 16.68 12.79
C GLN A 67 -1.70 16.00 12.62
N SER A 68 -2.00 15.07 13.52
CA SER A 68 -3.32 14.46 13.62
C SER A 68 -4.37 15.50 14.00
N PRO A 69 -5.62 15.37 13.52
CA PRO A 69 -6.73 16.21 13.96
C PRO A 69 -7.07 15.95 15.43
N SER A 70 -7.62 16.96 16.11
CA SER A 70 -8.19 16.80 17.45
C SER A 70 -9.52 16.04 17.43
N ASP A 71 -10.36 16.29 16.42
CA ASP A 71 -11.77 15.89 16.42
C ASP A 71 -12.24 15.29 15.10
N GLY A 72 -13.31 14.50 15.19
CA GLY A 72 -14.01 13.89 14.05
C GLY A 72 -13.38 12.60 13.54
N SER A 73 -13.99 12.04 12.50
CA SER A 73 -13.53 10.82 11.83
C SER A 73 -12.45 11.15 10.81
N TRP A 74 -11.32 10.44 10.87
CA TRP A 74 -10.19 10.69 9.98
C TRP A 74 -9.36 9.44 9.69
N VAL A 75 -8.69 9.47 8.55
CA VAL A 75 -7.60 8.56 8.19
C VAL A 75 -6.34 9.38 8.00
N HIS A 76 -5.30 9.11 8.78
CA HIS A 76 -4.04 9.83 8.77
C HIS A 76 -2.89 8.90 8.39
N VAL A 77 -2.37 9.09 7.17
CA VAL A 77 -1.13 8.46 6.70
C VAL A 77 0.06 9.23 7.26
N LEU A 78 0.75 8.61 8.21
CA LEU A 78 1.93 9.16 8.86
C LEU A 78 3.13 9.16 7.90
N GLY A 79 4.19 9.87 8.29
CA GLY A 79 5.38 10.02 7.47
C GLY A 79 6.11 8.68 7.23
N PRO A 80 6.96 8.59 6.19
CA PRO A 80 7.67 7.37 5.83
C PRO A 80 8.61 6.82 6.91
N ALA A 81 9.03 7.66 7.86
CA ALA A 81 9.88 7.27 8.99
C ALA A 81 9.09 6.78 10.21
N ASP A 82 7.75 6.84 10.18
CA ASP A 82 6.91 6.37 11.28
C ASP A 82 6.61 4.88 11.08
N GLU A 83 7.01 4.08 12.08
CA GLU A 83 6.83 2.62 12.10
C GLU A 83 5.87 2.14 13.20
N SER A 84 4.99 3.03 13.69
CA SER A 84 4.06 2.71 14.77
C SER A 84 2.89 1.80 14.37
N GLY A 85 2.84 1.36 13.10
CA GLY A 85 1.80 0.51 12.54
C GLY A 85 0.43 1.18 12.43
N PRO A 86 -0.58 0.45 11.93
CA PRO A 86 -1.93 0.95 11.89
C PRO A 86 -2.50 0.98 13.31
N ARG A 87 -3.11 2.11 13.69
CA ARG A 87 -3.80 2.28 14.98
C ARG A 87 -5.20 2.79 14.74
N LEU A 88 -6.17 2.03 15.22
CA LEU A 88 -7.58 2.39 15.16
C LEU A 88 -8.08 2.81 16.54
N SER A 89 -8.70 3.98 16.62
CA SER A 89 -9.56 4.39 17.73
C SER A 89 -11.00 4.44 17.22
N SER A 90 -11.92 4.00 18.08
CA SER A 90 -13.36 4.02 17.80
C SER A 90 -14.01 5.20 18.53
N ASP A 91 -15.09 5.73 17.97
CA ASP A 91 -15.93 6.82 18.51
C ASP A 91 -15.20 8.16 18.80
N PRO A 92 -14.93 8.99 17.77
CA PRO A 92 -15.16 8.77 16.34
C PRO A 92 -14.08 7.88 15.69
N THR A 93 -14.31 7.41 14.46
CA THR A 93 -13.38 6.53 13.73
C THR A 93 -12.10 7.27 13.37
N GLN A 94 -11.01 6.91 14.03
CA GLN A 94 -9.71 7.54 13.83
C GLN A 94 -8.68 6.47 13.50
N LEU A 95 -8.23 6.45 12.25
CA LEU A 95 -7.26 5.48 11.75
C LEU A 95 -5.94 6.19 11.44
N SER A 96 -4.88 5.84 12.15
CA SER A 96 -3.51 6.17 11.74
C SER A 96 -2.93 5.03 10.92
N LEU A 97 -2.29 5.33 9.79
CA LEU A 97 -1.56 4.38 8.96
C LEU A 97 -0.07 4.76 8.96
N ALA A 98 0.77 3.88 9.47
CA ALA A 98 2.23 4.01 9.50
C ALA A 98 2.86 2.70 9.03
N GLY A 99 4.16 2.74 8.70
CA GLY A 99 4.92 1.53 8.44
C GLY A 99 4.89 0.58 9.64
N THR A 100 5.19 -0.69 9.44
CA THR A 100 5.45 -1.64 10.52
C THR A 100 6.28 -2.80 9.99
N VAL A 101 7.03 -3.48 10.85
CA VAL A 101 7.82 -4.64 10.44
C VAL A 101 6.98 -5.90 10.64
N VAL A 102 6.77 -6.65 9.55
CA VAL A 102 5.96 -7.88 9.54
C VAL A 102 6.77 -9.04 8.98
N GLU A 103 6.24 -10.24 9.15
CA GLU A 103 6.71 -11.43 8.45
C GLU A 103 6.24 -11.35 7.00
N GLY A 104 7.17 -11.32 6.05
CA GLY A 104 6.85 -11.20 4.63
C GLY A 104 6.81 -12.56 3.93
N LEU A 105 7.76 -13.43 4.25
CA LEU A 105 7.91 -14.77 3.68
C LEU A 105 8.49 -15.73 4.69
N THR A 106 8.12 -16.99 4.57
CA THR A 106 8.75 -18.09 5.31
C THR A 106 9.77 -18.80 4.42
N GLY A 107 11.03 -18.90 4.90
CA GLY A 107 12.10 -19.59 4.20
C GLY A 107 11.91 -21.11 4.16
N HIS A 108 12.66 -21.80 3.30
CA HIS A 108 12.54 -23.25 3.12
C HIS A 108 12.78 -24.08 4.40
N GLN A 109 13.55 -23.55 5.36
CA GLN A 109 13.79 -24.18 6.67
C GLN A 109 12.80 -23.73 7.76
N GLY A 110 11.77 -22.96 7.41
CA GLY A 110 10.83 -22.37 8.38
C GLY A 110 11.27 -21.02 8.95
N ASP A 111 12.43 -20.50 8.54
CA ASP A 111 12.91 -19.19 9.00
C ASP A 111 12.04 -18.04 8.47
N SER A 112 11.38 -17.32 9.37
CA SER A 112 10.61 -16.12 9.04
C SER A 112 11.51 -14.98 8.57
N ARG A 113 11.22 -14.43 7.39
CA ARG A 113 11.90 -13.25 6.83
C ARG A 113 11.02 -12.04 7.01
N LYS A 114 11.51 -11.10 7.82
CA LYS A 114 10.81 -9.86 8.13
C LYS A 114 11.17 -8.74 7.17
N GLY A 115 10.20 -7.87 6.90
CA GLY A 115 10.38 -6.70 6.05
C GLY A 115 9.39 -5.59 6.41
N PRO A 116 9.57 -4.41 5.81
CA PRO A 116 8.70 -3.27 6.07
C PRO A 116 7.36 -3.44 5.36
N LEU A 117 6.25 -3.46 6.09
CA LEU A 117 4.91 -3.25 5.54
C LEU A 117 4.60 -1.75 5.54
N THR A 118 4.68 -1.14 4.36
CA THR A 118 4.52 0.31 4.21
C THR A 118 3.07 0.77 4.36
N ALA A 119 2.87 2.02 4.77
CA ALA A 119 1.55 2.63 4.85
C ALA A 119 0.84 2.67 3.48
N VAL A 120 1.60 2.70 2.38
CA VAL A 120 1.05 2.60 1.00
C VAL A 120 0.38 1.24 0.81
N ALA A 121 1.07 0.14 1.10
CA ALA A 121 0.50 -1.21 0.97
C ALA A 121 -0.75 -1.38 1.85
N GLN A 122 -0.70 -0.91 3.09
CA GLN A 122 -1.85 -0.91 4.01
C GLN A 122 -3.03 -0.09 3.46
N SER A 123 -2.76 1.07 2.87
CA SER A 123 -3.79 1.94 2.28
C SER A 123 -4.49 1.30 1.08
N HIS A 124 -3.74 0.57 0.24
CA HIS A 124 -4.32 -0.19 -0.86
C HIS A 124 -5.22 -1.33 -0.36
N ALA A 125 -4.81 -2.03 0.70
CA ALA A 125 -5.60 -3.09 1.27
C ALA A 125 -6.87 -2.56 1.96
N LEU A 126 -6.77 -1.44 2.69
CA LEU A 126 -7.92 -0.74 3.26
C LEU A 126 -8.89 -0.30 2.16
N ALA A 127 -8.40 0.32 1.09
CA ALA A 127 -9.23 0.77 -0.02
C ALA A 127 -9.96 -0.39 -0.72
N GLN A 128 -9.28 -1.53 -0.93
CA GLN A 128 -9.90 -2.74 -1.44
C GLN A 128 -10.95 -3.27 -0.48
N GLU A 129 -10.67 -3.29 0.82
CA GLU A 129 -11.62 -3.78 1.81
C GLU A 129 -12.88 -2.92 1.82
N ILE A 130 -12.75 -1.59 1.72
CA ILE A 130 -13.91 -0.69 1.69
C ILE A 130 -14.71 -0.82 0.38
N SER A 131 -14.03 -0.95 -0.76
CA SER A 131 -14.66 -1.08 -2.09
C SER A 131 -14.06 -2.25 -2.90
N PRO A 132 -14.47 -3.51 -2.63
CA PRO A 132 -13.88 -4.70 -3.27
C PRO A 132 -14.03 -4.73 -4.79
N ASP A 133 -15.15 -4.20 -5.29
CA ASP A 133 -15.49 -4.14 -6.71
C ASP A 133 -15.20 -2.78 -7.36
N GLY A 134 -14.55 -1.86 -6.63
CA GLY A 134 -14.21 -0.53 -7.10
C GLY A 134 -13.31 -0.55 -8.33
N THR A 135 -13.78 0.01 -9.44
CA THR A 135 -13.01 0.04 -10.70
C THR A 135 -11.73 0.87 -10.55
N ARG A 136 -11.79 1.98 -9.81
CA ARG A 136 -10.62 2.83 -9.59
C ARG A 136 -9.60 2.20 -8.65
N VAL A 137 -10.05 1.50 -7.59
CA VAL A 137 -9.16 0.71 -6.71
C VAL A 137 -8.41 -0.33 -7.52
N ARG A 138 -9.13 -1.05 -8.39
CA ARG A 138 -8.53 -2.07 -9.26
C ARG A 138 -7.46 -1.48 -10.18
N ARG A 139 -7.69 -0.30 -10.75
CA ARG A 139 -6.70 0.39 -11.60
C ARG A 139 -5.46 0.82 -10.82
N LEU A 140 -5.63 1.20 -9.55
CA LEU A 140 -4.51 1.62 -8.71
C LEU A 140 -3.78 0.45 -8.04
N ARG A 141 -4.36 -0.75 -8.00
CA ARG A 141 -3.80 -1.93 -7.35
C ARG A 141 -2.31 -2.22 -7.63
N PRO A 142 -1.79 -2.09 -8.87
CA PRO A 142 -0.36 -2.26 -9.14
C PRO A 142 0.56 -1.40 -8.28
N TRP A 143 0.08 -0.23 -7.82
CA TRP A 143 0.83 0.71 -7.00
C TRP A 143 0.91 0.30 -5.52
N ALA A 144 0.27 -0.79 -5.10
CA ALA A 144 0.35 -1.27 -3.71
C ALA A 144 1.80 -1.55 -3.26
N ILE A 145 2.68 -1.94 -4.18
CA ILE A 145 4.09 -2.22 -3.92
C ILE A 145 4.99 -0.97 -4.01
N SER A 146 4.48 0.19 -4.45
CA SER A 146 5.33 1.36 -4.69
C SER A 146 5.94 1.94 -3.42
N GLY A 147 5.26 1.78 -2.27
CA GLY A 147 5.83 2.18 -0.98
C GLY A 147 7.09 1.39 -0.65
N ASN A 148 7.03 0.07 -0.81
CA ASN A 148 8.17 -0.82 -0.64
C ASN A 148 9.25 -0.59 -1.69
N TRP A 149 8.85 -0.30 -2.94
CA TRP A 149 9.80 0.03 -4.00
C TRP A 149 10.63 1.28 -3.68
N LEU A 150 10.00 2.30 -3.09
CA LEU A 150 10.65 3.53 -2.64
C LEU A 150 11.34 3.39 -1.27
N HIS A 151 11.25 2.22 -0.63
CA HIS A 151 11.87 1.99 0.66
C HIS A 151 13.33 1.57 0.47
N SER A 152 14.23 2.09 1.32
CA SER A 152 15.67 1.78 1.29
C SER A 152 16.02 0.30 1.52
N ALA A 153 15.03 -0.53 1.85
CA ALA A 153 15.22 -1.96 2.07
C ALA A 153 15.70 -2.63 0.77
N LEU A 154 15.16 -2.24 -0.39
CA LEU A 154 15.56 -2.80 -1.68
C LEU A 154 16.93 -2.32 -2.16
N ASP A 155 17.38 -1.15 -1.72
CA ASP A 155 18.71 -0.62 -2.08
C ASP A 155 19.82 -1.33 -1.32
N THR A 156 19.51 -1.87 -0.14
CA THR A 156 20.51 -2.39 0.81
C THR A 156 20.44 -3.91 0.97
N THR A 157 19.29 -4.53 0.76
CA THR A 157 19.04 -5.96 1.03
C THR A 157 17.82 -6.45 0.24
N TYR A 158 17.47 -7.72 0.42
CA TYR A 158 16.23 -8.32 -0.02
C TYR A 158 15.04 -7.87 0.84
N ASP A 159 13.96 -7.38 0.22
CA ASP A 159 12.69 -7.10 0.89
C ASP A 159 11.70 -8.28 0.71
N PRO A 160 11.45 -9.11 1.74
CA PRO A 160 10.52 -10.23 1.66
C PRO A 160 9.06 -9.77 1.51
N VAL A 161 8.69 -8.61 2.07
CA VAL A 161 7.33 -8.07 1.98
C VAL A 161 7.06 -7.58 0.56
N PHE A 162 8.01 -6.84 -0.04
CA PHE A 162 7.92 -6.46 -1.45
C PHE A 162 7.73 -7.68 -2.35
N THR A 163 8.54 -8.73 -2.12
CA THR A 163 8.51 -9.95 -2.93
C THR A 163 7.17 -10.66 -2.81
N ALA A 164 6.67 -10.89 -1.59
CA ALA A 164 5.38 -11.52 -1.37
C ALA A 164 4.21 -10.74 -1.99
N LEU A 165 4.21 -9.41 -1.86
CA LEU A 165 3.18 -8.57 -2.47
C LEU A 165 3.26 -8.56 -3.99
N ARG A 166 4.47 -8.46 -4.56
CA ARG A 166 4.69 -8.56 -6.01
C ARG A 166 4.15 -9.87 -6.55
N ASP A 167 4.47 -10.99 -5.90
CA ASP A 167 4.06 -12.31 -6.35
C ASP A 167 2.54 -12.47 -6.25
N ALA A 168 1.92 -12.01 -5.16
CA ALA A 168 0.46 -12.00 -5.02
C ALA A 168 -0.25 -11.17 -6.11
N LEU A 169 0.33 -10.02 -6.49
CA LEU A 169 -0.18 -9.17 -7.58
C LEU A 169 0.07 -9.76 -8.97
N ALA A 170 1.13 -10.56 -9.13
CA ALA A 170 1.40 -11.26 -10.38
C ALA A 170 0.46 -12.45 -10.57
N GLU A 171 0.26 -13.25 -9.52
CA GLU A 171 -0.66 -14.40 -9.49
C GLU A 171 -2.10 -14.02 -9.82
N ASP A 172 -2.57 -12.88 -9.34
CA ASP A 172 -3.93 -12.41 -9.60
C ASP A 172 -4.11 -11.62 -10.90
N GLY A 173 -3.01 -11.43 -11.66
CA GLY A 173 -2.98 -10.74 -12.94
C GLY A 173 -3.00 -9.21 -12.85
N SER A 174 -2.81 -8.61 -11.67
CA SER A 174 -2.73 -7.16 -11.51
C SER A 174 -1.46 -6.57 -12.10
N ILE A 175 -0.34 -7.29 -12.02
CA ILE A 175 0.93 -6.91 -12.63
C ILE A 175 1.49 -8.06 -13.45
N ARG A 176 2.41 -7.74 -14.36
CA ARG A 176 3.23 -8.73 -15.07
C ARG A 176 4.69 -8.47 -14.73
N VAL A 177 5.33 -9.46 -14.11
CA VAL A 177 6.76 -9.42 -13.83
C VAL A 177 7.46 -10.13 -14.97
N VAL A 178 8.32 -9.41 -15.68
CA VAL A 178 9.13 -9.95 -16.78
C VAL A 178 10.59 -9.60 -16.57
N PRO A 179 11.52 -10.47 -17.01
CA PRO A 179 12.93 -10.10 -17.04
C PRO A 179 13.14 -8.97 -18.06
N LEU A 180 14.17 -8.16 -17.86
CA LEU A 180 14.47 -7.03 -18.73
C LEU A 180 14.47 -7.42 -20.23
N PRO A 181 15.04 -8.58 -20.65
CA PRO A 181 14.99 -9.10 -22.04
C PRO A 181 13.62 -9.07 -22.72
N GLU A 182 12.54 -9.21 -21.95
CA GLU A 182 11.18 -9.27 -22.48
C GLU A 182 10.46 -7.92 -22.48
N VAL A 183 11.12 -6.85 -22.02
CA VAL A 183 10.58 -5.49 -22.04
C VAL A 183 10.88 -4.86 -23.40
N PRO A 184 9.86 -4.49 -24.20
CA PRO A 184 10.10 -3.76 -25.43
C PRO A 184 10.69 -2.39 -25.11
N GLU A 185 11.80 -2.03 -25.79
CA GLU A 185 12.48 -0.73 -25.64
C GLU A 185 12.77 -0.38 -24.16
N PRO A 186 13.56 -1.19 -23.43
CA PRO A 186 13.84 -0.93 -22.03
C PRO A 186 14.63 0.38 -21.90
N ASN A 187 14.19 1.26 -21.00
CA ASN A 187 14.97 2.45 -20.69
C ASN A 187 16.18 2.06 -19.81
N VAL A 188 17.34 1.94 -20.43
CA VAL A 188 18.61 1.60 -19.79
C VAL A 188 19.48 2.82 -19.49
N SER A 189 18.97 4.05 -19.64
CA SER A 189 19.77 5.28 -19.53
C SER A 189 20.43 5.46 -18.17
N SER A 190 19.86 4.87 -17.11
CA SER A 190 20.37 4.90 -15.74
C SER A 190 21.21 3.67 -15.36
N SER A 191 21.34 2.69 -16.26
CA SER A 191 21.93 1.38 -15.97
C SER A 191 23.26 1.23 -16.70
N ASN A 192 24.31 1.88 -16.16
CA ASN A 192 25.65 1.93 -16.77
C ASN A 192 26.34 0.57 -16.95
N TRP A 193 25.78 -0.51 -16.39
CA TRP A 193 26.29 -1.88 -16.47
C TRP A 193 25.61 -2.71 -17.57
N ILE A 194 24.57 -2.18 -18.21
CA ILE A 194 23.84 -2.86 -19.29
C ILE A 194 24.39 -2.37 -20.62
N ASP A 195 24.92 -3.29 -21.44
CA ASP A 195 25.38 -2.97 -22.79
C ASP A 195 24.17 -2.59 -23.67
N PRO A 196 24.12 -1.36 -24.21
CA PRO A 196 23.07 -0.94 -25.14
C PRO A 196 22.97 -1.83 -26.40
N GLY A 197 24.06 -2.49 -26.79
CA GLY A 197 24.12 -3.39 -27.96
C GLY A 197 23.57 -4.79 -27.74
N ALA A 198 23.19 -5.16 -26.50
CA ALA A 198 22.68 -6.50 -26.18
C ALA A 198 21.29 -6.81 -26.79
N TRP A 199 20.62 -5.82 -27.39
CA TRP A 199 19.20 -5.86 -27.78
C TRP A 199 18.97 -5.89 -29.31
N THR A 200 20.03 -5.91 -30.10
CA THR A 200 19.99 -5.78 -31.58
C THR A 200 19.99 -7.12 -32.35
N GLN A 201 19.34 -8.18 -31.85
CA GLN A 201 19.13 -9.41 -32.64
C GLN A 201 17.66 -9.60 -33.04
#